data_AF-A0A1S2WRI2-F1
#
_entry.id   AF-A0A1S2WRI2-F1
#
_cell.length_a   1.000
_cell.length_b   1.000
_cell.length_c   1.000
_cell.angle_alpha   90.00
_cell.angle_beta   90.00
_cell.angle_gamma   90.00
#
_symmetry.space_group_name_H-M   'P 1'
#
loop_
_entity.id
_entity.type
_entity.pdbx_description
1 polymer ?
#
loop_
_entity_poly.entity_id
_entity_poly.type
_entity_poly.pdbx_seq_one_letter_code
_entity_poly.pdbx_strand_id
1 'polypeptide(L)'
;MLKYAQQKGNIVLGALLLLAILTVISLAYYKHLQWQRLQDSAKALGNKLAMVVDALEKKLSFDEKFSTGNYTIKDLINKSCGGNANEDYLPCNFNLSSQINNGEIEIAVTQSQSNAQVRLASITTSTIGIYNHQNANYQPVSYLAGAVLAAAQSSKAFSGNQYLSAAVSYDLDSPNAKVIANIVANQNNGNIFLRVDGSNKMQNSLSFNQELNKEQRMIKYVSALVNDKELQLDANKIYLGNQSGVKGNSNVIVNDLTIHSMGDQPLSSLLNSMPVGSVISYAGGVAPSGYFECNGASFDTNKYPKLYQALGDNKVPDLRGVFVRGWDHGRGVDINRGVNSYQDDAIRNITGRVGFVRYQSPLTQEGALNFIDGGNSVAANGPNRSGAIINFDASRVVPTASENRPKNVALMYIIKHD
;
A
#
# COMPACT_ATOMS: atom_id res chain seq x y z
N MET A 1 32.50 33.09 80.58
CA MET A 1 31.68 33.95 79.69
C MET A 1 32.32 34.24 78.31
N LEU A 2 33.65 34.38 78.18
CA LEU A 2 34.30 34.67 76.88
C LEU A 2 34.10 33.61 75.77
N LYS A 3 34.11 32.31 76.10
CA LYS A 3 33.88 31.24 75.10
C LYS A 3 32.47 31.27 74.48
N TYR A 4 31.48 31.76 75.22
CA TYR A 4 30.09 31.81 74.78
C TYR A 4 29.82 32.97 73.81
N ALA A 5 30.58 34.07 73.93
CA ALA A 5 30.50 35.21 73.01
C ALA A 5 31.19 34.92 71.66
N GLN A 6 32.34 34.23 71.66
CA GLN A 6 33.02 33.79 70.44
C GLN A 6 32.19 32.81 69.61
N GLN A 7 31.47 31.90 70.27
CA GLN A 7 30.58 30.94 69.59
C GLN A 7 29.41 31.64 68.89
N LYS A 8 28.77 32.63 69.54
CA LYS A 8 27.70 33.43 68.91
C LYS A 8 28.20 34.31 67.77
N GLY A 9 29.38 34.93 67.90
CA GLY A 9 29.99 35.74 66.84
C GLY A 9 30.29 34.95 65.57
N ASN A 10 30.83 33.72 65.71
CA ASN A 10 31.10 32.84 64.57
C ASN A 10 29.83 32.31 63.89
N ILE A 11 28.75 32.10 64.65
CA ILE A 11 27.45 31.69 64.10
C ILE A 11 26.81 32.84 63.31
N VAL A 12 26.85 34.07 63.83
CA VAL A 12 26.32 35.25 63.12
C VAL A 12 27.14 35.56 61.87
N LEU A 13 28.47 35.47 61.95
CA LEU A 13 29.34 35.65 60.78
C LEU A 13 29.09 34.57 59.72
N GLY A 14 28.93 33.31 60.13
CA GLY A 14 28.56 32.21 59.24
C GLY A 14 27.20 32.39 58.56
N ALA A 15 26.19 32.87 59.30
CA ALA A 15 24.87 33.15 58.77
C ALA A 15 24.88 34.33 57.75
N LEU A 16 25.65 35.39 58.03
CA LEU A 16 25.84 36.51 57.11
C LEU A 16 26.58 36.09 55.83
N LEU A 17 27.59 35.22 55.95
CA LEU A 17 28.32 34.67 54.79
C LEU A 17 27.41 33.79 53.92
N LEU A 18 26.55 33.01 54.54
CA LEU A 18 25.59 32.15 53.85
C LEU A 18 24.50 32.98 53.12
N LEU A 19 24.02 34.06 53.74
CA LEU A 19 23.13 35.03 53.08
C LEU A 19 23.81 35.75 51.91
N ALA A 20 25.09 36.15 52.06
CA ALA A 20 25.87 36.74 50.97
C ALA A 20 26.05 35.77 49.80
N ILE A 21 26.32 34.49 50.07
CA ILE A 21 26.41 33.46 49.02
C ILE A 21 25.06 33.25 48.33
N LEU A 22 23.96 33.14 49.09
CA LEU A 22 22.62 32.97 48.53
C LEU A 22 22.18 34.15 47.66
N THR A 23 22.51 35.37 48.04
CA THR A 23 22.22 36.57 47.22
C THR A 23 23.02 36.58 45.93
N VAL A 24 24.32 36.24 45.96
CA VAL A 24 25.16 36.12 44.76
C VAL A 24 24.63 35.02 43.82
N ILE A 25 24.27 33.85 44.36
CA ILE A 25 23.67 32.76 43.57
C ILE A 25 22.34 33.21 42.95
N SER A 26 21.49 33.90 43.71
CA SER A 26 20.20 34.40 43.22
C SER A 26 20.37 35.43 42.10
N LEU A 27 21.35 36.34 42.23
CA LEU A 27 21.71 37.32 41.19
C LEU A 27 22.27 36.64 39.94
N ALA A 28 23.12 35.63 40.12
CA ALA A 28 23.67 34.84 39.01
C ALA A 28 22.56 34.06 38.28
N TYR A 29 21.65 33.44 39.03
CA TYR A 29 20.48 32.74 38.49
C TYR A 29 19.53 33.68 37.75
N TYR A 30 19.25 34.85 38.33
CA TYR A 30 18.43 35.87 37.67
C TYR A 30 19.07 36.36 36.37
N LYS A 31 20.38 36.63 36.37
CA LYS A 31 21.11 36.96 35.14
C LYS A 31 21.00 35.82 34.14
N HIS A 32 21.25 34.58 34.54
CA HIS A 32 21.17 33.40 33.66
C HIS A 32 19.79 33.26 33.00
N LEU A 33 18.70 33.44 33.76
CA LEU A 33 17.34 33.45 33.22
C LEU A 33 17.12 34.57 32.20
N GLN A 34 17.64 35.78 32.45
CA GLN A 34 17.56 36.89 31.49
C GLN A 34 18.33 36.56 30.19
N TRP A 35 19.53 35.98 30.30
CA TRP A 35 20.30 35.52 29.14
C TRP A 35 19.56 34.45 28.33
N GLN A 36 18.92 33.49 29.00
CA GLN A 36 18.10 32.47 28.34
C GLN A 36 16.92 33.11 27.58
N ARG A 37 16.19 34.04 28.20
CA ARG A 37 15.06 34.74 27.54
C ARG A 37 15.49 35.52 26.30
N LEU A 38 16.65 36.18 26.35
CA LEU A 38 17.20 36.90 25.19
C LEU A 38 17.60 35.93 24.08
N GLN A 39 18.18 34.77 24.41
CA GLN A 39 18.50 33.72 23.45
C GLN A 39 17.25 33.10 22.82
N ASP A 40 16.19 32.86 23.59
CA ASP A 40 14.92 32.35 23.07
C ASP A 40 14.23 33.38 22.17
N SER A 41 14.29 34.67 22.55
CA SER A 41 13.83 35.77 21.70
C SER A 41 14.62 35.86 20.39
N ALA A 42 15.94 35.63 20.43
CA ALA A 42 16.79 35.59 19.25
C ALA A 42 16.44 34.42 18.33
N LYS A 43 16.22 33.22 18.88
CA LYS A 43 15.76 32.06 18.10
C LYS A 43 14.40 32.30 17.46
N ALA A 44 13.44 32.84 18.23
CA ALA A 44 12.11 33.16 17.72
C ALA A 44 12.17 34.21 16.60
N LEU A 45 13.01 35.24 16.76
CA LEU A 45 13.25 36.25 15.72
C LEU A 45 13.89 35.62 14.47
N GLY A 46 14.89 34.74 14.63
CA GLY A 46 15.50 34.03 13.51
C GLY A 46 14.54 33.13 12.75
N ASN A 47 13.64 32.41 13.46
CA ASN A 47 12.60 31.60 12.84
C ASN A 47 11.60 32.46 12.04
N LYS A 48 11.20 33.61 12.59
CA LYS A 48 10.35 34.58 11.88
C LYS A 48 11.08 35.17 10.66
N LEU A 49 12.37 35.49 10.78
CA LEU A 49 13.18 35.97 9.65
C LEU A 49 13.23 34.92 8.54
N ALA A 50 13.40 33.64 8.86
CA ALA A 50 13.36 32.55 7.89
C ALA A 50 12.00 32.47 7.16
N MET A 51 10.88 32.72 7.84
CA MET A 51 9.57 32.82 7.18
C MET A 51 9.51 33.98 6.18
N VAL A 52 10.14 35.12 6.47
CA VAL A 52 10.22 36.25 5.53
C VAL A 52 11.09 35.91 4.32
N VAL A 53 12.22 35.23 4.54
CA VAL A 53 13.09 34.76 3.45
C VAL A 53 12.31 33.82 2.52
N ASP A 54 11.62 32.82 3.07
CA ASP A 54 10.80 31.86 2.30
C ASP A 54 9.66 32.55 1.54
N ALA A 55 8.94 33.46 2.21
CA ALA A 55 7.89 34.27 1.59
C ALA A 55 8.42 35.10 0.41
N LEU A 56 9.59 35.71 0.56
CA LEU A 56 10.21 36.51 -0.49
C LEU A 56 10.76 35.66 -1.62
N GLU A 57 11.37 34.51 -1.32
CA GLU A 57 11.81 33.52 -2.30
C GLU A 57 10.64 33.09 -3.19
N LYS A 58 9.52 32.70 -2.57
CA LYS A 58 8.28 32.34 -3.27
C LYS A 58 7.74 33.50 -4.11
N LYS A 59 7.76 34.73 -3.58
CA LYS A 59 7.29 35.90 -4.33
C LYS A 59 8.18 36.20 -5.55
N LEU A 60 9.50 36.17 -5.38
CA LEU A 60 10.46 36.41 -6.46
C LEU A 60 10.37 35.37 -7.57
N SER A 61 10.14 34.10 -7.22
CA SER A 61 10.06 33.00 -8.17
C SER A 61 8.73 32.91 -8.93
N PHE A 62 7.61 33.35 -8.35
CA PHE A 62 6.28 33.11 -8.93
C PHE A 62 5.47 34.37 -9.27
N ASP A 63 5.82 35.55 -8.77
CA ASP A 63 5.14 36.81 -9.12
C ASP A 63 5.91 37.51 -10.26
N GLU A 64 5.49 37.24 -11.50
CA GLU A 64 6.07 37.87 -12.71
C GLU A 64 5.93 39.40 -12.72
N LYS A 65 4.97 39.95 -11.95
CA LYS A 65 4.73 41.40 -11.86
C LYS A 65 5.50 42.06 -10.72
N PHE A 66 6.30 41.28 -9.97
CA PHE A 66 7.11 41.83 -8.89
C PHE A 66 8.30 42.61 -9.46
N SER A 67 8.20 43.93 -9.40
CA SER A 67 9.18 44.87 -9.93
C SER A 67 10.43 44.98 -9.04
N THR A 68 11.47 45.63 -9.55
CA THR A 68 12.59 46.09 -8.72
C THR A 68 12.15 47.27 -7.85
N GLY A 69 12.67 47.36 -6.63
CA GLY A 69 12.33 48.43 -5.71
C GLY A 69 12.63 48.09 -4.26
N ASN A 70 12.24 49.00 -3.37
CA ASN A 70 12.33 48.82 -1.92
C ASN A 70 10.96 48.42 -1.37
N TYR A 71 10.96 47.38 -0.53
CA TYR A 71 9.78 46.74 0.01
C TYR A 71 9.89 46.58 1.52
N THR A 72 8.74 46.37 2.15
CA THR A 72 8.58 46.13 3.58
C THR A 72 7.82 44.83 3.82
N ILE A 73 7.68 44.42 5.08
CA ILE A 73 6.87 43.24 5.46
C ILE A 73 5.44 43.33 4.91
N LYS A 74 4.86 44.54 4.85
CA LYS A 74 3.50 44.75 4.34
C LYS A 74 3.35 44.30 2.89
N ASP A 75 4.42 44.35 2.10
CA ASP A 75 4.42 43.90 0.71
C ASP A 75 4.39 42.38 0.57
N LEU A 76 4.54 41.64 1.67
CA LEU A 76 4.43 40.18 1.72
C LEU A 76 3.14 39.72 2.44
N ILE A 77 2.36 40.64 3.00
CA ILE A 77 1.05 40.37 3.63
C ILE A 77 -0.06 40.67 2.62
N ASN A 78 -1.11 39.85 2.59
CA ASN A 78 -2.24 40.02 1.68
C ASN A 78 -3.04 41.29 1.96
N LYS A 79 -3.55 41.91 0.89
CA LYS A 79 -4.48 43.04 0.90
C LYS A 79 -5.74 42.80 1.74
N SER A 80 -6.26 41.58 1.80
CA SER A 80 -7.39 41.21 2.68
C SER A 80 -7.09 41.47 4.16
N CYS A 81 -5.81 41.53 4.52
CA CYS A 81 -5.30 41.72 5.86
C CYS A 81 -4.55 43.05 6.05
N GLY A 82 -4.78 44.02 5.16
CA GLY A 82 -4.17 45.35 5.25
C GLY A 82 -2.70 45.42 4.78
N GLY A 83 -2.21 44.39 4.11
CA GLY A 83 -0.94 44.42 3.39
C GLY A 83 -1.08 44.89 1.93
N ASN A 84 -0.02 44.73 1.14
CA ASN A 84 0.03 45.16 -0.27
C ASN A 84 0.11 43.98 -1.26
N ALA A 85 0.29 42.74 -0.80
CA ALA A 85 0.37 41.56 -1.66
C ALA A 85 -1.02 41.10 -2.14
N ASN A 86 -1.11 40.53 -3.34
CA ASN A 86 -2.36 39.91 -3.82
C ASN A 86 -2.55 38.47 -3.32
N GLU A 87 -1.51 37.88 -2.75
CA GLU A 87 -1.41 36.46 -2.34
C GLU A 87 -0.93 36.37 -0.88
N ASP A 88 -1.24 35.26 -0.22
CA ASP A 88 -0.87 35.00 1.18
C ASP A 88 0.57 34.47 1.31
N TYR A 89 1.58 35.33 1.16
CA TYR A 89 2.98 34.93 1.39
C TYR A 89 3.34 34.86 2.88
N LEU A 90 2.79 35.76 3.70
CA LEU A 90 2.90 35.76 5.15
C LEU A 90 1.52 35.80 5.83
N PRO A 91 1.38 35.24 7.04
CA PRO A 91 0.14 35.34 7.81
C PRO A 91 -0.28 36.78 8.07
N CYS A 92 -1.59 37.04 8.11
CA CYS A 92 -2.17 38.37 8.30
C CYS A 92 -1.67 39.15 9.53
N ASN A 93 -1.40 38.45 10.63
CA ASN A 93 -0.93 39.05 11.89
C ASN A 93 0.58 38.94 12.08
N PHE A 94 1.33 38.71 11.00
CA PHE A 94 2.77 38.52 11.08
C PHE A 94 3.50 39.80 11.50
N ASN A 95 4.35 39.69 12.52
CA ASN A 95 5.25 40.76 12.94
C ASN A 95 6.62 40.18 13.32
N LEU A 96 7.68 40.96 13.06
CA LEU A 96 9.05 40.65 13.44
C LEU A 96 9.46 41.29 14.77
N SER A 97 8.58 42.10 15.38
CA SER A 97 8.88 42.78 16.64
C SER A 97 9.15 41.77 17.75
N SER A 98 10.16 42.05 18.57
CA SER A 98 10.57 41.23 19.70
C SER A 98 11.22 42.09 20.77
N GLN A 99 11.57 41.49 21.92
CA GLN A 99 12.29 42.19 22.98
C GLN A 99 13.66 42.72 22.56
N ILE A 100 14.22 42.20 21.46
CA ILE A 100 15.58 42.50 21.01
C ILE A 100 15.64 43.24 19.67
N ASN A 101 14.49 43.52 19.04
CA ASN A 101 14.42 44.14 17.73
C ASN A 101 13.06 44.83 17.53
N ASN A 102 13.06 46.01 16.89
CA ASN A 102 11.82 46.76 16.64
C ASN A 102 10.89 46.10 15.59
N GLY A 103 11.38 45.07 14.88
CA GLY A 103 10.62 44.33 13.88
C GLY A 103 10.64 44.96 12.48
N GLU A 104 11.41 46.02 12.28
CA GLU A 104 11.59 46.66 10.98
C GLU A 104 12.65 45.92 10.16
N ILE A 105 12.38 45.79 8.87
CA ILE A 105 13.32 45.25 7.89
C ILE A 105 13.26 46.09 6.63
N GLU A 106 14.37 46.14 5.92
CA GLU A 106 14.47 46.73 4.60
C GLU A 106 14.66 45.60 3.59
N ILE A 107 13.80 45.55 2.57
CA ILE A 107 13.89 44.57 1.48
C ILE A 107 14.23 45.33 0.21
N ALA A 108 15.43 45.15 -0.32
CA ALA A 108 15.84 45.74 -1.59
C ALA A 108 15.83 44.66 -2.68
N VAL A 109 15.06 44.86 -3.75
CA VAL A 109 14.97 43.93 -4.87
C VAL A 109 15.51 44.58 -6.13
N THR A 110 16.50 43.92 -6.74
CA THR A 110 17.16 44.35 -7.96
C THR A 110 17.14 43.23 -9.01
N GLN A 111 17.45 43.57 -10.25
CA GLN A 111 17.59 42.62 -11.35
C GLN A 111 19.08 42.38 -11.62
N SER A 112 19.45 41.14 -11.92
CA SER A 112 20.83 40.84 -12.30
C SER A 112 21.19 41.53 -13.62
N GLN A 113 22.36 42.19 -13.67
CA GLN A 113 22.88 42.82 -14.88
C GLN A 113 23.24 41.79 -15.97
N SER A 114 23.52 40.54 -15.60
CA SER A 114 23.93 39.48 -16.53
C SER A 114 22.77 38.62 -17.04
N ASN A 115 21.63 38.61 -16.34
CA ASN A 115 20.46 37.82 -16.74
C ASN A 115 19.16 38.48 -16.28
N ALA A 116 18.35 38.91 -17.25
CA ALA A 116 17.07 39.58 -17.00
C ALA A 116 16.03 38.69 -16.28
N GLN A 117 16.21 37.36 -16.27
CA GLN A 117 15.33 36.42 -15.58
C GLN A 117 15.75 36.18 -14.12
N VAL A 118 16.92 36.65 -13.70
CA VAL A 118 17.38 36.54 -12.32
C VAL A 118 17.05 37.81 -11.54
N ARG A 119 16.39 37.64 -10.40
CA ARG A 119 16.19 38.68 -9.39
C ARG A 119 17.11 38.43 -8.21
N LEU A 120 17.61 39.53 -7.66
CA LEU A 120 18.41 39.57 -6.45
C LEU A 120 17.60 40.31 -5.40
N ALA A 121 17.46 39.74 -4.21
CA ALA A 121 16.86 40.44 -3.09
C ALA A 121 17.80 40.42 -1.89
N SER A 122 17.85 41.52 -1.16
CA SER A 122 18.57 41.63 0.10
C SER A 122 17.59 42.06 1.18
N ILE A 123 17.47 41.26 2.23
CA ILE A 123 16.69 41.55 3.43
C ILE A 123 17.67 41.95 4.52
N THR A 124 17.57 43.19 4.99
CA THR A 124 18.40 43.69 6.10
C THR A 124 17.52 43.93 7.32
N THR A 125 17.83 43.28 8.44
CA THR A 125 17.14 43.56 9.70
C THR A 125 17.54 44.92 10.27
N SER A 126 16.66 45.53 11.06
CA SER A 126 17.09 46.59 11.97
C SER A 126 18.05 46.04 13.05
N THR A 127 18.61 46.94 13.85
CA THR A 127 19.60 46.60 14.90
C THR A 127 19.03 45.57 15.88
N ILE A 128 19.76 44.46 16.08
CA ILE A 128 19.44 43.43 17.07
C ILE A 128 20.24 43.73 18.33
N GLY A 129 19.53 43.92 19.45
CA GLY A 129 20.14 44.57 20.59
C GLY A 129 19.30 44.60 21.85
N ILE A 130 19.80 45.28 22.86
CA ILE A 130 19.05 45.56 24.08
C ILE A 130 18.43 46.94 23.94
N TYR A 131 17.12 47.03 24.19
CA TYR A 131 16.40 48.30 24.13
C TYR A 131 16.87 49.26 25.23
N ASN A 132 17.37 50.42 24.84
CA ASN A 132 17.71 51.49 25.77
C ASN A 132 16.54 52.48 25.86
N HIS A 133 15.87 52.48 27.01
CA HIS A 133 14.74 53.35 27.31
C HIS A 133 15.09 54.85 27.34
N GLN A 134 16.35 55.23 27.51
CA GLN A 134 16.77 56.63 27.58
C GLN A 134 16.80 57.29 26.20
N ASN A 135 17.22 56.55 25.18
CA ASN A 135 17.39 57.06 23.82
C ASN A 135 16.41 56.43 22.81
N ALA A 136 15.43 55.66 23.29
CA ALA A 136 14.44 54.93 22.50
C ALA A 136 15.04 54.13 21.32
N ASN A 137 16.21 53.53 21.53
CA ASN A 137 16.94 52.81 20.48
C ASN A 137 17.55 51.50 21.01
N TYR A 138 17.72 50.52 20.13
CA TYR A 138 18.36 49.25 20.42
C TYR A 138 19.89 49.40 20.34
N GLN A 139 20.58 49.08 21.42
CA GLN A 139 22.05 49.04 21.45
C GLN A 139 22.53 47.74 20.81
N PRO A 140 23.41 47.76 19.79
CA PRO A 140 23.79 46.59 19.02
C PRO A 140 24.48 45.53 19.89
N VAL A 141 24.05 44.27 19.75
CA VAL A 141 24.61 43.13 20.47
C VAL A 141 24.91 41.99 19.50
N SER A 142 26.16 41.89 19.05
CA SER A 142 26.57 40.99 17.97
C SER A 142 26.33 39.50 18.27
N TYR A 143 26.44 39.06 19.53
CA TYR A 143 26.17 37.65 19.87
C TYR A 143 24.68 37.28 19.71
N LEU A 144 23.76 38.23 19.96
CA LEU A 144 22.32 38.00 19.74
C LEU A 144 22.02 37.95 18.25
N ALA A 145 22.62 38.84 17.46
CA ALA A 145 22.51 38.80 16.01
C ALA A 145 23.08 37.49 15.42
N GLY A 146 24.19 36.98 15.98
CA GLY A 146 24.71 35.65 15.65
C GLY A 146 23.76 34.50 15.99
N ALA A 147 23.05 34.58 17.11
CA ALA A 147 22.01 33.60 17.47
C ALA A 147 20.78 33.67 16.55
N VAL A 148 20.36 34.87 16.15
CA VAL A 148 19.30 35.09 15.14
C VAL A 148 19.71 34.48 13.80
N LEU A 149 20.94 34.75 13.35
CA LEU A 149 21.51 34.19 12.13
C LEU A 149 21.53 32.66 12.16
N ALA A 150 22.06 32.07 13.23
CA ALA A 150 22.11 30.62 13.38
C ALA A 150 20.70 30.01 13.36
N ALA A 151 19.74 30.64 14.04
CA ALA A 151 18.35 30.19 14.02
C ALA A 151 17.73 30.29 12.62
N ALA A 152 17.92 31.41 11.91
CA ALA A 152 17.43 31.60 10.54
C ALA A 152 18.04 30.58 9.54
N GLN A 153 19.33 30.27 9.67
CA GLN A 153 20.00 29.25 8.86
C GLN A 153 19.54 27.82 9.20
N SER A 154 19.31 27.54 10.50
CA SER A 154 18.86 26.22 10.96
C SER A 154 17.41 25.94 10.63
N SER A 155 16.59 27.00 10.59
CA SER A 155 15.24 26.99 10.06
C SER A 155 15.32 27.01 8.53
N LYS A 156 15.90 25.95 7.95
CA LYS A 156 15.52 25.58 6.59
C LYS A 156 14.04 25.24 6.67
N ALA A 157 13.19 26.23 6.39
CA ALA A 157 11.82 26.02 5.99
C ALA A 157 11.85 24.87 4.99
N PHE A 158 11.19 23.78 5.39
CA PHE A 158 10.99 22.54 4.66
C PHE A 158 11.40 22.67 3.19
N SER A 159 12.64 22.32 2.84
CA SER A 159 13.08 22.26 1.44
C SER A 159 12.50 20.99 0.78
N GLY A 160 11.20 20.77 0.97
CA GLY A 160 10.42 19.76 0.27
C GLY A 160 10.18 20.15 -1.19
N ASN A 161 10.53 21.36 -1.60
CA ASN A 161 10.54 21.77 -3.00
C ASN A 161 11.98 21.80 -3.54
N GLN A 162 12.42 20.69 -4.13
CA GLN A 162 13.61 20.60 -4.99
C GLN A 162 13.47 21.43 -6.30
N TYR A 163 12.49 22.33 -6.37
CA TYR A 163 12.04 23.03 -7.57
C TYR A 163 12.00 24.55 -7.38
N LEU A 164 12.57 25.10 -6.30
CA LEU A 164 12.85 26.53 -6.21
C LEU A 164 14.24 26.77 -6.79
N SER A 165 14.31 27.51 -7.90
CA SER A 165 15.57 27.93 -8.51
C SER A 165 16.11 29.17 -7.80
N ALA A 166 16.18 29.12 -6.46
CA ALA A 166 16.67 30.19 -5.64
C ALA A 166 17.75 29.71 -4.67
N ALA A 167 18.78 30.54 -4.49
CA ALA A 167 19.86 30.33 -3.54
C ALA A 167 19.82 31.45 -2.50
N VAL A 168 19.92 31.08 -1.23
CA VAL A 168 19.95 32.01 -0.11
C VAL A 168 21.32 31.95 0.55
N SER A 169 21.94 33.10 0.77
CA SER A 169 23.09 33.27 1.64
C SER A 169 22.76 34.26 2.76
N TYR A 170 23.45 34.15 3.88
CA TYR A 170 23.27 35.04 5.02
C TYR A 170 24.60 35.62 5.47
N ASP A 171 24.59 36.90 5.81
CA ASP A 171 25.73 37.66 6.30
C ASP A 171 25.39 38.35 7.63
N LEU A 172 26.41 38.56 8.47
CA LEU A 172 26.29 39.26 9.75
C LEU A 172 27.08 40.56 9.71
N ASP A 173 26.39 41.69 9.79
CA ASP A 173 27.00 42.99 10.11
C ASP A 173 27.24 43.05 11.61
N SER A 174 28.39 42.52 12.04
CA SER A 174 28.77 42.43 13.45
C SER A 174 28.83 43.80 14.16
N PRO A 175 29.39 44.88 13.57
CA PRO A 175 29.38 46.22 14.17
C PRO A 175 27.98 46.78 14.45
N ASN A 176 27.03 46.62 13.53
CA ASN A 176 25.67 47.16 13.69
C ASN A 176 24.67 46.13 14.23
N ALA A 177 25.12 44.89 14.49
CA ALA A 177 24.30 43.76 14.90
C ALA A 177 23.06 43.56 14.01
N LYS A 178 23.26 43.53 12.69
CA LYS A 178 22.20 43.29 11.70
C LYS A 178 22.44 41.98 10.97
N VAL A 179 21.37 41.27 10.64
CA VAL A 179 21.41 40.08 9.79
C VAL A 179 20.96 40.47 8.40
N ILE A 180 21.73 40.05 7.40
CA ILE A 180 21.44 40.30 5.99
C ILE A 180 21.20 38.94 5.34
N ALA A 181 20.05 38.77 4.68
CA ALA A 181 19.74 37.58 3.88
C ALA A 181 19.70 37.97 2.41
N ASN A 182 20.58 37.38 1.61
CA ASN A 182 20.68 37.62 0.17
C ASN A 182 20.07 36.43 -0.58
N ILE A 183 19.11 36.72 -1.46
CA ILE A 183 18.35 35.73 -2.23
C ILE A 183 18.63 35.97 -3.71
N VAL A 184 19.04 34.93 -4.42
CA VAL A 184 19.17 34.92 -5.87
C VAL A 184 18.11 33.99 -6.42
N ALA A 185 17.11 34.49 -7.14
CA ALA A 185 15.99 33.70 -7.64
C ALA A 185 15.81 33.85 -9.15
N ASN A 186 15.52 32.75 -9.86
CA ASN A 186 15.16 32.77 -11.28
C ASN A 186 13.62 32.83 -11.43
N GLN A 187 13.11 33.78 -12.22
CA GLN A 187 11.67 34.00 -12.44
C GLN A 187 11.03 33.01 -13.42
N ASN A 188 11.79 32.08 -14.01
CA ASN A 188 11.30 31.21 -15.08
C ASN A 188 10.83 29.82 -14.66
N ASN A 189 10.53 29.58 -13.38
CA ASN A 189 9.93 28.30 -12.98
C ASN A 189 8.43 28.28 -13.25
N GLY A 190 8.07 28.10 -14.53
CA GLY A 190 6.73 27.72 -14.98
C GLY A 190 6.24 26.36 -14.49
N ASN A 191 6.88 25.77 -13.47
CA ASN A 191 6.39 24.57 -12.79
C ASN A 191 5.29 24.97 -11.79
N ILE A 192 4.10 25.17 -12.36
CA ILE A 192 2.84 25.33 -11.64
C ILE A 192 2.51 23.98 -10.99
N PHE A 193 2.80 23.83 -9.71
CA PHE A 193 2.13 22.82 -8.90
C PHE A 193 0.92 23.44 -8.20
N LEU A 194 -0.18 22.69 -8.24
CA LEU A 194 -1.46 22.97 -7.59
C LEU A 194 -1.23 23.31 -6.10
N ARG A 195 -1.64 24.51 -5.65
CA ARG A 195 -1.66 24.85 -4.23
C ARG A 195 -2.82 24.13 -3.54
N VAL A 196 -2.63 23.66 -2.30
CA VAL A 196 -3.67 22.96 -1.50
C VAL A 196 -4.41 23.89 -0.54
N ASP A 197 -4.14 25.20 -0.56
CA ASP A 197 -4.69 26.19 0.37
C ASP A 197 -6.06 26.76 -0.05
N GLY A 198 -6.74 26.14 -1.02
CA GLY A 198 -8.09 26.54 -1.44
C GLY A 198 -8.16 27.88 -2.18
N SER A 199 -7.03 28.51 -2.52
CA SER A 199 -7.00 29.77 -3.28
C SER A 199 -6.97 29.57 -4.81
N ASN A 200 -7.01 28.34 -5.30
CA ASN A 200 -7.07 28.06 -6.74
C ASN A 200 -8.41 28.55 -7.33
N LYS A 201 -8.37 29.66 -8.08
CA LYS A 201 -9.25 29.81 -9.24
C LYS A 201 -8.77 28.83 -10.29
N MET A 202 -9.44 27.69 -10.42
CA MET A 202 -9.29 26.84 -11.59
C MET A 202 -9.70 27.65 -12.82
N GLN A 203 -8.74 28.06 -13.67
CA GLN A 203 -9.06 28.53 -15.01
C GLN A 203 -8.10 28.04 -16.12
N ASN A 204 -8.76 27.40 -17.09
CA ASN A 204 -8.62 27.44 -18.55
C ASN A 204 -7.51 26.71 -19.31
N SER A 205 -6.55 26.03 -18.67
CA SER A 205 -5.43 25.42 -19.43
C SER A 205 -5.12 23.95 -19.12
N LEU A 206 -6.14 23.14 -18.83
CA LEU A 206 -6.04 21.71 -19.19
C LEU A 206 -6.48 21.55 -20.65
N SER A 207 -5.67 22.02 -21.60
CA SER A 207 -5.94 21.83 -23.03
C SER A 207 -5.19 20.58 -23.51
N PHE A 208 -5.94 19.56 -23.92
CA PHE A 208 -5.36 18.43 -24.62
C PHE A 208 -4.64 18.90 -25.88
N ASN A 209 -3.45 18.33 -26.15
CA ASN A 209 -2.76 18.54 -27.42
C ASN A 209 -3.72 18.18 -28.58
N GLN A 210 -4.09 19.19 -29.38
CA GLN A 210 -5.09 19.04 -30.42
C GLN A 210 -4.57 18.31 -31.67
N GLU A 211 -3.25 18.19 -31.80
CA GLU A 211 -2.58 17.47 -32.88
C GLU A 211 -2.56 15.95 -32.67
N LEU A 212 -2.87 15.49 -31.45
CA LEU A 212 -2.97 14.07 -31.13
C LEU A 212 -4.42 13.58 -31.25
N ASN A 213 -4.58 12.42 -31.87
CA ASN A 213 -5.86 11.72 -32.02
C ASN A 213 -6.53 11.59 -30.64
N LYS A 214 -7.87 11.70 -30.59
CA LYS A 214 -8.62 11.75 -29.31
C LYS A 214 -8.27 10.59 -28.35
N GLU A 215 -7.92 9.42 -28.89
CA GLU A 215 -7.57 8.22 -28.13
C GLU A 215 -6.11 8.18 -27.63
N GLN A 216 -5.24 9.09 -28.08
CA GLN A 216 -3.79 9.11 -27.77
C GLN A 216 -3.40 10.21 -26.77
N ARG A 217 -4.38 10.96 -26.26
CA ARG A 217 -4.15 12.05 -25.32
C ARG A 217 -3.93 11.47 -23.92
N MET A 218 -2.68 11.42 -23.46
CA MET A 218 -2.33 10.91 -22.14
C MET A 218 -1.81 12.02 -21.24
N ILE A 219 -2.33 12.10 -20.02
CA ILE A 219 -1.77 12.94 -18.95
C ILE A 219 -0.51 12.21 -18.44
N LYS A 220 0.68 12.76 -18.68
CA LYS A 220 1.95 12.21 -18.19
C LYS A 220 2.32 12.83 -16.84
N TYR A 221 3.05 12.07 -16.02
CA TYR A 221 3.56 12.45 -14.70
C TYR A 221 2.50 12.69 -13.61
N VAL A 222 1.47 11.85 -13.59
CA VAL A 222 0.55 11.76 -12.45
C VAL A 222 1.20 10.90 -11.37
N SER A 223 1.55 11.49 -10.23
CA SER A 223 2.09 10.75 -9.08
C SER A 223 1.01 9.96 -8.33
N ALA A 224 -0.24 10.44 -8.32
CA ALA A 224 -1.43 9.70 -7.91
C ALA A 224 -2.70 10.34 -8.49
N LEU A 225 -3.67 9.50 -8.87
CA LEU A 225 -5.04 9.92 -9.23
C LEU A 225 -5.94 9.48 -8.06
N VAL A 226 -6.47 10.42 -7.28
CA VAL A 226 -7.35 10.11 -6.14
C VAL A 226 -8.73 10.71 -6.39
N ASN A 227 -9.77 9.88 -6.39
CA ASN A 227 -11.16 10.33 -6.45
C ASN A 227 -11.57 10.84 -5.06
N ASP A 228 -11.86 12.13 -4.95
CA ASP A 228 -12.24 12.82 -3.69
C ASP A 228 -13.74 12.68 -3.34
N LYS A 229 -14.45 11.82 -4.06
CA LYS A 229 -15.82 11.42 -3.70
C LYS A 229 -15.86 9.91 -3.74
N GLU A 230 -16.44 9.35 -2.67
CA GLU A 230 -16.77 7.93 -2.56
C GLU A 230 -17.07 7.35 -3.93
N LEU A 231 -16.28 6.35 -4.31
CA LEU A 231 -16.49 5.57 -5.52
C LEU A 231 -17.95 5.12 -5.49
N GLN A 232 -18.81 5.74 -6.32
CA GLN A 232 -20.23 5.38 -6.31
C GLN A 232 -20.35 3.95 -6.83
N LEU A 233 -20.57 3.04 -5.89
CA LEU A 233 -20.85 1.64 -6.12
C LEU A 233 -22.31 1.55 -6.57
N ASP A 234 -22.52 1.48 -7.88
CA ASP A 234 -23.78 0.96 -8.41
C ASP A 234 -23.81 -0.54 -8.11
N ALA A 235 -24.98 -1.07 -7.73
CA ALA A 235 -25.17 -2.20 -6.81
C ALA A 235 -24.46 -3.52 -7.14
N ASN A 236 -23.76 -3.65 -8.27
CA ASN A 236 -22.99 -4.84 -8.66
C ASN A 236 -21.71 -4.53 -9.50
N LYS A 237 -21.26 -3.28 -9.63
CA LYS A 237 -20.14 -2.93 -10.54
C LYS A 237 -19.22 -1.83 -9.99
N ILE A 238 -17.91 -2.04 -10.17
CA ILE A 238 -16.86 -1.04 -9.96
C ILE A 238 -16.31 -0.63 -11.33
N TYR A 239 -16.47 0.65 -11.71
CA TYR A 239 -15.95 1.17 -12.96
C TYR A 239 -14.56 1.80 -12.72
N LEU A 240 -13.51 1.16 -13.25
CA LEU A 240 -12.15 1.70 -13.26
C LEU A 240 -11.88 2.32 -14.64
N GLY A 241 -11.85 3.65 -14.70
CA GLY A 241 -11.64 4.42 -15.93
C GLY A 241 -12.92 4.90 -16.62
N ASN A 242 -12.77 5.85 -17.56
CA ASN A 242 -13.88 6.43 -18.33
C ASN A 242 -14.45 5.39 -19.32
N GLN A 243 -15.47 4.65 -18.92
CA GLN A 243 -16.26 3.86 -19.85
C GLN A 243 -17.35 4.73 -20.49
N SER A 244 -16.92 5.61 -21.38
CA SER A 244 -17.82 6.32 -22.29
C SER A 244 -18.35 5.36 -23.36
N GLY A 245 -19.27 4.46 -23.00
CA GLY A 245 -20.27 3.82 -23.87
C GLY A 245 -19.83 3.06 -25.13
N VAL A 246 -18.54 3.04 -25.48
CA VAL A 246 -17.98 2.41 -26.67
C VAL A 246 -16.93 1.42 -26.23
N LYS A 247 -17.09 0.15 -26.64
CA LYS A 247 -16.08 -0.90 -26.48
C LYS A 247 -14.84 -0.52 -27.30
N GLY A 248 -13.90 0.16 -26.68
CA GLY A 248 -12.59 0.49 -27.23
C GLY A 248 -11.57 0.51 -26.10
N ASN A 249 -10.61 -0.40 -26.18
CA ASN A 249 -9.48 -0.65 -25.28
C ASN A 249 -9.17 0.44 -24.24
N SER A 250 -9.85 0.37 -23.10
CA SER A 250 -9.39 1.06 -21.89
C SER A 250 -8.22 0.26 -21.33
N ASN A 251 -6.99 0.61 -21.74
CA ASN A 251 -5.77 0.01 -21.20
C ASN A 251 -5.53 0.51 -19.78
N VAL A 252 -6.37 0.09 -18.84
CA VAL A 252 -6.05 0.18 -17.42
C VAL A 252 -5.21 -1.05 -17.10
N ILE A 253 -3.88 -0.88 -17.16
CA ILE A 253 -2.96 -1.90 -16.67
C ILE A 253 -2.91 -1.75 -15.15
N VAL A 254 -3.64 -2.62 -14.45
CA VAL A 254 -3.58 -2.70 -12.99
C VAL A 254 -2.48 -3.69 -12.64
N ASN A 255 -1.31 -3.19 -12.25
CA ASN A 255 -0.19 -4.05 -11.86
C ASN A 255 -0.48 -4.84 -10.58
N ASP A 256 -1.22 -4.24 -9.63
CA ASP A 256 -1.70 -4.89 -8.40
C ASP A 256 -3.07 -4.31 -8.00
N LEU A 257 -4.06 -5.18 -7.77
CA LEU A 257 -5.39 -4.82 -7.24
C LEU A 257 -5.61 -5.55 -5.91
N THR A 258 -5.52 -4.81 -4.80
CA THR A 258 -5.78 -5.36 -3.46
C THR A 258 -7.21 -5.04 -3.05
N ILE A 259 -8.07 -6.05 -3.03
CA ILE A 259 -9.44 -5.95 -2.51
C ILE A 259 -9.43 -6.60 -1.12
N HIS A 260 -9.51 -5.80 -0.05
CA HIS A 260 -9.67 -6.30 1.31
C HIS A 260 -11.10 -6.82 1.53
N SER A 261 -11.52 -7.84 0.77
CA SER A 261 -12.81 -8.47 0.99
C SER A 261 -12.72 -9.63 1.98
N MET A 262 -11.55 -10.24 2.21
CA MET A 262 -11.39 -11.35 3.17
C MET A 262 -9.92 -11.44 3.65
N GLY A 263 -9.59 -10.83 4.79
CA GLY A 263 -8.42 -11.17 5.61
C GLY A 263 -7.04 -11.19 4.94
N ASP A 264 -6.65 -10.10 4.27
CA ASP A 264 -5.28 -9.88 3.75
C ASP A 264 -4.71 -10.99 2.87
N GLN A 265 -5.54 -11.68 2.09
CA GLN A 265 -5.06 -12.63 1.08
C GLN A 265 -4.99 -11.97 -0.31
N PRO A 266 -3.87 -12.12 -1.05
CA PRO A 266 -3.76 -11.60 -2.41
C PRO A 266 -4.75 -12.32 -3.34
N LEU A 267 -5.33 -11.63 -4.33
CA LEU A 267 -6.30 -12.20 -5.30
C LEU A 267 -5.78 -13.46 -6.03
N SER A 268 -4.46 -13.58 -6.16
CA SER A 268 -3.78 -14.77 -6.68
C SER A 268 -4.05 -16.03 -5.85
N SER A 269 -4.31 -15.90 -4.54
CA SER A 269 -4.71 -17.01 -3.67
C SER A 269 -6.13 -17.53 -3.98
N LEU A 270 -7.02 -16.64 -4.45
CA LEU A 270 -8.37 -16.97 -4.90
C LEU A 270 -8.34 -17.61 -6.30
N LEU A 271 -7.45 -17.14 -7.17
CA LEU A 271 -7.24 -17.68 -8.52
C LEU A 271 -6.46 -19.00 -8.54
N ASN A 272 -5.65 -19.28 -7.51
CA ASN A 272 -4.84 -20.50 -7.37
C ASN A 272 -5.42 -21.52 -6.39
N SER A 273 -6.65 -21.36 -5.89
CA SER A 273 -7.22 -22.32 -4.95
C SER A 273 -7.38 -23.72 -5.56
N MET A 274 -7.45 -23.81 -6.89
CA MET A 274 -7.48 -25.08 -7.62
C MET A 274 -6.76 -24.94 -8.97
N PRO A 275 -5.68 -25.69 -9.22
CA PRO A 275 -4.96 -25.63 -10.50
C PRO A 275 -5.87 -25.91 -11.70
N VAL A 276 -5.63 -25.25 -12.84
CA VAL A 276 -6.30 -25.59 -14.11
C VAL A 276 -6.02 -27.05 -14.45
N GLY A 277 -7.02 -27.78 -14.93
CA GLY A 277 -6.96 -29.23 -15.14
C GLY A 277 -7.37 -30.07 -13.93
N SER A 278 -7.60 -29.46 -12.77
CA SER A 278 -8.12 -30.19 -11.60
C SER A 278 -9.52 -30.70 -11.85
N VAL A 279 -9.75 -31.97 -11.48
CA VAL A 279 -11.05 -32.64 -11.57
C VAL A 279 -11.68 -32.72 -10.18
N ILE A 280 -12.96 -32.34 -10.07
CA ILE A 280 -13.75 -32.43 -8.84
C ILE A 280 -15.09 -33.12 -9.08
N SER A 281 -15.63 -33.76 -8.04
CA SER A 281 -17.01 -34.21 -8.02
C SER A 281 -17.95 -33.04 -7.71
N TYR A 282 -19.04 -32.95 -8.47
CA TYR A 282 -20.00 -31.86 -8.41
C TYR A 282 -21.42 -32.42 -8.36
N ALA A 283 -22.22 -31.92 -7.42
CA ALA A 283 -23.57 -32.44 -7.17
C ALA A 283 -24.63 -31.90 -8.14
N GLY A 284 -24.35 -30.80 -8.85
CA GLY A 284 -25.28 -30.26 -9.83
C GLY A 284 -25.21 -30.98 -11.18
N GLY A 285 -26.31 -30.96 -11.93
CA GLY A 285 -26.40 -31.58 -13.25
C GLY A 285 -25.88 -30.74 -14.43
N VAL A 286 -25.35 -29.54 -14.16
CA VAL A 286 -24.79 -28.63 -15.18
C VAL A 286 -23.48 -28.07 -14.67
N ALA A 287 -22.43 -28.11 -15.50
CA ALA A 287 -21.13 -27.58 -15.10
C ALA A 287 -21.22 -26.06 -14.84
N PRO A 288 -20.73 -25.57 -13.69
CA PRO A 288 -20.70 -24.15 -13.40
C PRO A 288 -19.70 -23.44 -14.32
N SER A 289 -19.84 -22.11 -14.43
CA SER A 289 -18.86 -21.29 -15.16
C SER A 289 -17.45 -21.53 -14.62
N GLY A 290 -16.49 -21.66 -15.53
CA GLY A 290 -15.10 -21.94 -15.20
C GLY A 290 -14.72 -23.43 -15.27
N TYR A 291 -15.69 -24.29 -15.57
CA TYR A 291 -15.53 -25.73 -15.62
C TYR A 291 -16.17 -26.36 -16.87
N PHE A 292 -15.58 -27.45 -17.33
CA PHE A 292 -16.23 -28.37 -18.27
C PHE A 292 -16.66 -29.64 -17.57
N GLU A 293 -17.73 -30.26 -18.05
CA GLU A 293 -18.04 -31.65 -17.71
C GLU A 293 -16.96 -32.57 -18.29
N CYS A 294 -16.51 -33.56 -17.51
CA CYS A 294 -15.63 -34.62 -17.99
C CYS A 294 -16.42 -35.64 -18.82
N ASN A 295 -16.80 -35.27 -20.05
CA ASN A 295 -17.65 -36.05 -20.96
C ASN A 295 -16.97 -36.44 -22.29
N GLY A 296 -15.64 -36.33 -22.38
CA GLY A 296 -14.89 -36.66 -23.60
C GLY A 296 -14.92 -35.59 -24.70
N ALA A 297 -15.58 -34.45 -24.48
CA ALA A 297 -15.69 -33.40 -25.49
C ALA A 297 -14.34 -32.73 -25.80
N SER A 298 -14.18 -32.31 -27.06
CA SER A 298 -13.07 -31.44 -27.46
C SER A 298 -13.31 -29.99 -27.03
N PHE A 299 -12.24 -29.27 -26.75
CA PHE A 299 -12.25 -27.83 -26.45
C PHE A 299 -11.30 -27.05 -27.37
N ASP A 300 -11.54 -25.74 -27.48
CA ASP A 300 -10.68 -24.84 -28.25
C ASP A 300 -9.40 -24.54 -27.46
N THR A 301 -8.26 -25.00 -27.99
CA THR A 301 -6.94 -24.83 -27.36
C THR A 301 -6.47 -23.38 -27.32
N ASN A 302 -6.95 -22.52 -28.22
CA ASN A 302 -6.63 -21.09 -28.21
C ASN A 302 -7.39 -20.38 -27.09
N LYS A 303 -8.61 -20.84 -26.79
CA LYS A 303 -9.44 -20.29 -25.71
C LYS A 303 -9.02 -20.83 -24.33
N TYR A 304 -8.55 -22.08 -24.26
CA TYR A 304 -8.17 -22.73 -23.00
C TYR A 304 -6.73 -23.31 -23.05
N PRO A 305 -5.70 -22.47 -23.26
CA PRO A 305 -4.32 -22.93 -23.44
C PRO A 305 -3.73 -23.58 -22.18
N LYS A 306 -4.13 -23.11 -20.98
CA LYS A 306 -3.70 -23.71 -19.70
C LYS A 306 -4.25 -25.13 -19.51
N LEU A 307 -5.49 -25.37 -19.94
CA LEU A 307 -6.09 -26.70 -19.87
C LEU A 307 -5.42 -27.66 -20.86
N TYR A 308 -5.14 -27.18 -22.08
CA TYR A 308 -4.37 -27.93 -23.07
C TYR A 308 -2.99 -28.32 -22.52
N GLN A 309 -2.29 -27.38 -21.87
CA GLN A 309 -1.00 -27.66 -21.24
C GLN A 309 -1.11 -28.69 -20.11
N ALA A 310 -2.19 -28.65 -19.31
CA ALA A 310 -2.38 -29.59 -18.20
C ALA A 310 -2.72 -31.01 -18.67
N LEU A 311 -3.50 -31.15 -19.75
CA LEU A 311 -3.93 -32.46 -20.27
C LEU A 311 -2.98 -33.05 -21.30
N GLY A 312 -2.23 -32.22 -22.03
CA GLY A 312 -1.46 -32.64 -23.20
C GLY A 312 -2.33 -33.05 -24.40
N ASP A 313 -3.63 -32.80 -24.34
CA ASP A 313 -4.64 -33.15 -25.35
C ASP A 313 -5.74 -32.07 -25.40
N ASN A 314 -6.50 -32.02 -26.50
CA ASN A 314 -7.60 -31.08 -26.69
C ASN A 314 -8.97 -31.66 -26.29
N LYS A 315 -8.98 -32.76 -25.53
CA LYS A 315 -10.20 -33.41 -25.02
C LYS A 315 -10.16 -33.49 -23.52
N VAL A 316 -11.29 -33.21 -22.89
CA VAL A 316 -11.49 -33.53 -21.48
C VAL A 316 -11.64 -35.05 -21.31
N PRO A 317 -11.25 -35.64 -20.16
CA PRO A 317 -11.52 -37.04 -19.88
C PRO A 317 -13.03 -37.36 -19.97
N ASP A 318 -13.40 -38.59 -20.34
CA ASP A 318 -14.77 -39.08 -20.17
C ASP A 318 -14.84 -39.92 -18.89
N LEU A 319 -15.43 -39.35 -17.84
CA LEU A 319 -15.54 -39.98 -16.51
C LEU A 319 -16.96 -40.39 -16.17
N ARG A 320 -17.88 -40.33 -17.13
CA ARG A 320 -19.29 -40.69 -16.91
C ARG A 320 -19.40 -42.20 -16.69
N GLY A 321 -19.92 -42.58 -15.52
CA GLY A 321 -20.09 -43.99 -15.14
C GLY A 321 -18.79 -44.72 -14.76
N VAL A 322 -17.67 -43.99 -14.57
CA VAL A 322 -16.36 -44.59 -14.26
C VAL A 322 -15.92 -44.22 -12.85
N PHE A 323 -15.38 -45.20 -12.11
CA PHE A 323 -14.71 -44.95 -10.84
C PHE A 323 -13.29 -44.41 -11.06
N VAL A 324 -12.95 -43.32 -10.38
CA VAL A 324 -11.59 -42.75 -10.42
C VAL A 324 -10.70 -43.45 -9.40
N ARG A 325 -9.50 -43.85 -9.83
CA ARG A 325 -8.45 -44.41 -8.97
C ARG A 325 -7.16 -43.60 -9.08
N GLY A 326 -6.38 -43.58 -7.99
CA GLY A 326 -5.08 -42.89 -7.97
C GLY A 326 -4.10 -43.52 -8.96
N TRP A 327 -3.35 -42.69 -9.69
CA TRP A 327 -2.30 -43.15 -10.59
C TRP A 327 -1.13 -43.73 -9.77
N ASP A 328 -0.66 -44.92 -10.16
CA ASP A 328 0.40 -45.63 -9.45
C ASP A 328 1.71 -44.84 -9.40
N HIS A 329 2.00 -44.09 -10.47
CA HIS A 329 3.17 -43.22 -10.61
C HIS A 329 4.49 -43.87 -10.10
N GLY A 330 4.68 -45.15 -10.39
CA GLY A 330 5.90 -45.90 -10.04
C GLY A 330 5.90 -46.59 -8.68
N ARG A 331 4.78 -46.61 -7.95
CA ARG A 331 4.65 -47.31 -6.66
C ARG A 331 4.70 -48.85 -6.80
N GLY A 332 4.34 -49.39 -7.95
CA GLY A 332 4.40 -50.82 -8.25
C GLY A 332 3.14 -51.62 -7.89
N VAL A 333 2.02 -50.96 -7.59
CA VAL A 333 0.74 -51.62 -7.26
C VAL A 333 -0.14 -51.77 -8.49
N ASP A 334 -0.18 -50.75 -9.35
CA ASP A 334 -0.97 -50.71 -10.58
C ASP A 334 -0.04 -50.43 -11.79
N ILE A 335 0.83 -51.41 -12.05
CA ILE A 335 1.93 -51.33 -13.03
C ILE A 335 1.39 -51.21 -14.47
N ASN A 336 2.15 -50.55 -15.35
CA ASN A 336 1.83 -50.33 -16.77
C ASN A 336 0.59 -49.47 -17.05
N ARG A 337 0.18 -48.64 -16.10
CA ARG A 337 -0.96 -47.73 -16.24
C ARG A 337 -0.51 -46.30 -16.48
N GLY A 338 -1.07 -45.68 -17.52
CA GLY A 338 -0.91 -44.24 -17.79
C GLY A 338 -1.96 -43.41 -17.05
N VAL A 339 -1.64 -42.14 -16.79
CA VAL A 339 -2.64 -41.17 -16.32
C VAL A 339 -3.80 -41.09 -17.32
N ASN A 340 -5.04 -41.01 -16.82
CA ASN A 340 -6.29 -40.98 -17.62
C ASN A 340 -6.57 -42.23 -18.47
N SER A 341 -5.85 -43.34 -18.29
CA SER A 341 -6.16 -44.58 -19.01
C SER A 341 -7.45 -45.22 -18.48
N TYR A 342 -8.30 -45.74 -19.39
CA TYR A 342 -9.49 -46.50 -19.04
C TYR A 342 -9.13 -47.95 -18.65
N GLN A 343 -9.94 -48.58 -17.80
CA GLN A 343 -9.83 -50.00 -17.44
C GLN A 343 -11.24 -50.56 -17.27
N ASP A 344 -11.51 -51.70 -17.89
CA ASP A 344 -12.74 -52.46 -17.67
C ASP A 344 -12.79 -53.02 -16.24
N ASP A 345 -14.00 -53.40 -15.81
CA ASP A 345 -14.18 -54.05 -14.52
C ASP A 345 -13.49 -55.43 -14.49
N ALA A 346 -12.97 -55.77 -13.33
CA ALA A 346 -12.39 -57.09 -13.10
C ALA A 346 -12.67 -57.51 -11.65
N ILE A 347 -13.11 -58.75 -11.49
CA ILE A 347 -13.10 -59.43 -10.19
C ILE A 347 -11.80 -60.22 -10.05
N ARG A 348 -11.31 -60.37 -8.82
CA ARG A 348 -10.18 -61.28 -8.56
C ARG A 348 -10.61 -62.69 -8.93
N ASN A 349 -9.65 -63.49 -9.40
CA ASN A 349 -9.89 -64.89 -9.72
C ASN A 349 -10.47 -65.61 -8.49
N ILE A 350 -11.63 -66.24 -8.64
CA ILE A 350 -12.26 -67.06 -7.63
C ILE A 350 -11.97 -68.51 -8.00
N THR A 351 -11.14 -69.19 -7.21
CA THR A 351 -10.78 -70.58 -7.45
C THR A 351 -11.48 -71.52 -6.48
N GLY A 352 -11.84 -72.70 -6.97
CA GLY A 352 -12.45 -73.76 -6.18
C GLY A 352 -12.40 -75.07 -6.95
N ARG A 353 -12.43 -76.19 -6.24
CA ARG A 353 -12.50 -77.52 -6.85
C ARG A 353 -13.51 -78.37 -6.10
N VAL A 354 -14.46 -78.94 -6.84
CA VAL A 354 -15.35 -79.98 -6.34
C VAL A 354 -14.86 -81.31 -6.91
N GLY A 355 -14.58 -82.28 -6.04
CA GLY A 355 -14.16 -83.64 -6.41
C GLY A 355 -15.07 -84.68 -5.77
N PHE A 356 -15.49 -85.70 -6.54
CA PHE A 356 -16.31 -86.84 -6.12
C PHE A 356 -17.48 -86.47 -5.18
N VAL A 357 -18.54 -85.85 -5.71
CA VAL A 357 -19.80 -85.66 -4.97
C VAL A 357 -20.53 -87.00 -4.86
N ARG A 358 -20.51 -87.62 -3.66
CA ARG A 358 -21.31 -88.82 -3.37
C ARG A 358 -22.68 -88.40 -2.85
N TYR A 359 -23.71 -89.01 -3.40
CA TYR A 359 -25.09 -88.84 -2.97
C TYR A 359 -25.34 -89.54 -1.64
N GLN A 360 -25.69 -88.78 -0.60
CA GLN A 360 -26.17 -89.30 0.67
C GLN A 360 -27.36 -88.45 1.13
N SER A 361 -28.52 -89.09 1.34
CA SER A 361 -29.74 -88.43 1.81
C SER A 361 -29.75 -88.33 3.34
N PRO A 362 -30.21 -87.22 3.94
CA PRO A 362 -30.76 -86.02 3.29
C PRO A 362 -29.69 -85.05 2.77
N LEU A 363 -30.01 -84.32 1.70
CA LEU A 363 -29.12 -83.30 1.14
C LEU A 363 -29.15 -82.04 2.01
N THR A 364 -27.97 -81.50 2.32
CA THR A 364 -27.81 -80.16 2.90
C THR A 364 -27.35 -79.21 1.81
N GLN A 365 -28.07 -78.09 1.67
CA GLN A 365 -27.67 -76.99 0.80
C GLN A 365 -27.53 -75.74 1.64
N GLU A 366 -26.50 -74.96 1.38
CA GLU A 366 -26.19 -73.75 2.13
C GLU A 366 -25.51 -72.75 1.19
N GLY A 367 -25.70 -71.48 1.48
CA GLY A 367 -25.01 -70.41 0.78
C GLY A 367 -25.40 -70.31 -0.70
N ALA A 368 -24.42 -69.98 -1.55
CA ALA A 368 -24.60 -69.82 -2.99
C ALA A 368 -24.77 -71.15 -3.75
N LEU A 369 -24.63 -72.31 -3.11
CA LEU A 369 -24.68 -73.62 -3.78
C LEU A 369 -26.04 -74.30 -3.56
N ASN A 370 -26.77 -74.62 -4.63
CA ASN A 370 -28.02 -75.39 -4.58
C ASN A 370 -27.94 -76.62 -5.48
N PHE A 371 -28.84 -77.56 -5.21
CA PHE A 371 -29.13 -78.68 -6.10
C PHE A 371 -30.30 -78.30 -7.01
N ILE A 372 -30.13 -78.44 -8.32
CA ILE A 372 -31.21 -78.17 -9.29
C ILE A 372 -31.89 -79.49 -9.71
N ASP A 373 -31.15 -80.60 -9.81
CA ASP A 373 -31.68 -81.94 -10.10
C ASP A 373 -30.71 -83.05 -9.64
N GLY A 374 -31.27 -84.19 -9.20
CA GLY A 374 -30.53 -85.41 -8.87
C GLY A 374 -31.17 -86.64 -9.51
N GLY A 375 -30.40 -87.38 -10.31
CA GLY A 375 -30.84 -88.61 -10.97
C GLY A 375 -30.23 -89.85 -10.32
N ASN A 376 -31.03 -90.90 -10.13
CA ASN A 376 -30.55 -92.21 -9.71
C ASN A 376 -30.17 -93.04 -10.94
N SER A 377 -28.89 -93.38 -11.11
CA SER A 377 -28.47 -94.39 -12.09
C SER A 377 -28.28 -95.73 -11.37
N VAL A 378 -29.21 -96.65 -11.58
CA VAL A 378 -29.13 -98.02 -11.04
C VAL A 378 -28.18 -98.81 -11.94
N ALA A 379 -27.03 -99.25 -11.40
CA ALA A 379 -26.12 -100.11 -12.14
C ALA A 379 -26.59 -101.57 -12.03
N ALA A 380 -26.82 -102.26 -13.15
CA ALA A 380 -27.37 -103.62 -13.16
C ALA A 380 -26.52 -104.68 -12.41
N ASN A 381 -25.22 -104.42 -12.17
CA ASN A 381 -24.31 -105.28 -11.39
C ASN A 381 -23.18 -104.46 -10.73
N GLY A 382 -23.51 -103.34 -10.07
CA GLY A 382 -22.52 -102.51 -9.38
C GLY A 382 -23.15 -101.61 -8.31
N PRO A 383 -22.35 -100.93 -7.47
CA PRO A 383 -22.90 -100.01 -6.48
C PRO A 383 -23.67 -98.88 -7.17
N ASN A 384 -24.84 -98.53 -6.64
CA ASN A 384 -25.67 -97.42 -7.11
C ASN A 384 -24.83 -96.15 -7.25
N ARG A 385 -24.87 -95.53 -8.43
CA ARG A 385 -24.21 -94.24 -8.68
C ARG A 385 -25.29 -93.19 -8.79
N SER A 386 -25.47 -92.43 -7.72
CA SER A 386 -26.35 -91.27 -7.73
C SER A 386 -25.49 -90.01 -7.78
N GLY A 387 -25.85 -89.10 -8.68
CA GLY A 387 -25.16 -87.82 -8.89
C GLY A 387 -26.14 -86.68 -8.75
N ALA A 388 -25.65 -85.53 -8.28
CA ALA A 388 -26.44 -84.31 -8.17
C ALA A 388 -25.76 -83.17 -8.94
N ILE A 389 -26.56 -82.37 -9.65
CA ILE A 389 -26.08 -81.15 -10.28
C ILE A 389 -26.02 -80.06 -9.21
N ILE A 390 -24.80 -79.59 -8.93
CA ILE A 390 -24.57 -78.44 -8.06
C ILE A 390 -24.56 -77.19 -8.95
N ASN A 391 -25.46 -76.27 -8.66
CA ASN A 391 -25.49 -74.96 -9.27
C ASN A 391 -24.92 -73.92 -8.30
N PHE A 392 -24.17 -72.97 -8.86
CA PHE A 392 -23.73 -71.79 -8.14
C PHE A 392 -24.63 -70.62 -8.52
N ASP A 393 -25.34 -70.09 -7.54
CA ASP A 393 -26.16 -68.90 -7.66
C ASP A 393 -25.86 -67.96 -6.49
N ALA A 394 -25.06 -66.93 -6.78
CA ALA A 394 -24.67 -65.92 -5.81
C ALA A 394 -25.89 -65.12 -5.30
N SER A 395 -26.97 -65.00 -6.08
CA SER A 395 -28.15 -64.20 -5.69
C SER A 395 -28.82 -64.70 -4.41
N ARG A 396 -28.56 -65.96 -4.03
CA ARG A 396 -29.07 -66.60 -2.81
C ARG A 396 -28.48 -66.07 -1.51
N VAL A 397 -27.32 -65.42 -1.57
CA VAL A 397 -26.63 -64.89 -0.38
C VAL A 397 -26.13 -63.47 -0.53
N VAL A 398 -26.08 -62.93 -1.75
CA VAL A 398 -25.67 -61.55 -2.00
C VAL A 398 -26.58 -60.87 -3.01
N PRO A 399 -26.80 -59.54 -2.91
CA PRO A 399 -27.44 -58.78 -3.97
C PRO A 399 -26.62 -58.88 -5.27
N THR A 400 -27.30 -59.10 -6.40
CA THR A 400 -26.66 -59.22 -7.71
C THR A 400 -27.24 -58.20 -8.70
N ALA A 401 -26.43 -57.81 -9.68
CA ALA A 401 -26.79 -56.93 -10.80
C ALA A 401 -25.92 -57.29 -12.02
N SER A 402 -26.16 -56.65 -13.16
CA SER A 402 -25.37 -56.85 -14.40
C SER A 402 -23.92 -56.34 -14.34
N GLU A 403 -23.54 -55.65 -13.26
CA GLU A 403 -22.22 -55.04 -13.05
C GLU A 403 -21.89 -55.14 -11.55
N ASN A 404 -20.63 -55.40 -11.23
CA ASN A 404 -20.14 -55.39 -9.85
C ASN A 404 -19.78 -53.96 -9.41
N ARG A 405 -20.57 -53.39 -8.49
CA ARG A 405 -20.31 -52.06 -7.92
C ARG A 405 -20.59 -52.02 -6.42
N PRO A 406 -19.77 -51.28 -5.64
CA PRO A 406 -20.16 -50.93 -4.29
C PRO A 406 -21.36 -49.98 -4.31
N LYS A 407 -22.02 -49.82 -3.16
CA LYS A 407 -23.00 -48.74 -2.97
C LYS A 407 -22.33 -47.40 -3.29
N ASN A 408 -22.95 -46.61 -4.17
CA ASN A 408 -22.39 -45.35 -4.65
C ASN A 408 -23.49 -44.32 -4.87
N VAL A 409 -23.07 -43.05 -5.04
CA VAL A 409 -23.92 -41.92 -5.41
C VAL A 409 -23.34 -41.32 -6.68
N ALA A 410 -24.19 -41.09 -7.68
CA ALA A 410 -23.78 -40.46 -8.93
C ALA A 410 -23.60 -38.94 -8.73
N LEU A 411 -22.38 -38.47 -8.98
CA LEU A 411 -22.03 -37.05 -9.07
C LEU A 411 -21.41 -36.79 -10.44
N MET A 412 -21.53 -35.56 -10.93
CA MET A 412 -20.88 -35.16 -12.17
C MET A 412 -19.41 -34.86 -11.91
N TYR A 413 -18.51 -35.35 -12.75
CA TYR A 413 -17.11 -34.92 -12.72
C TYR A 413 -16.94 -33.69 -13.61
N ILE A 414 -16.33 -32.65 -13.05
CA ILE A 414 -16.02 -31.41 -13.78
C ILE A 414 -14.53 -31.07 -13.66
N ILE A 415 -14.00 -30.45 -14.71
CA ILE A 415 -12.59 -30.06 -14.82
C ILE A 415 -12.45 -28.54 -14.96
N LYS A 416 -11.55 -27.93 -14.19
CA LYS A 416 -11.29 -26.48 -14.24
C LYS A 416 -10.62 -26.11 -15.56
N HIS A 417 -11.14 -25.12 -16.30
CA HIS A 417 -10.61 -24.74 -17.62
C HIS A 417 -9.90 -23.39 -17.69
N ASP A 418 -10.14 -22.46 -16.75
CA ASP A 418 -9.61 -21.08 -16.76
C ASP A 418 -8.92 -20.61 -15.47
#